data_AF-A0A2P6FXQ3-F1
#
_entry.id   AF-A0A2P6FXQ3-F1
#
_cell.length_a   1.000
_cell.length_b   1.000
_cell.length_c   1.000
_cell.angle_alpha   90.00
_cell.angle_beta   90.00
_cell.angle_gamma   90.00
#
_symmetry.space_group_name_H-M   'P 1'
#
loop_
_entity.id
_entity.type
_entity.pdbx_description
1 polymer ?
#
loop_
_entity_poly.entity_id
_entity_poly.type
_entity_poly.pdbx_seq_one_letter_code
_entity_poly.pdbx_strand_id
1 'polypeptide(L)'
;MFDIGIGELVALAVIGLLIFGPERLPKAAADAGRWVRQIREMALSARKEIVDSAGVDLADSVNSVKSLSELHPKRLVSGLLDDSDAPASPGATDSGGDGAQTDATKKPAQTFDPDLS
;
A
#
# COMPACT_ATOMS: atom_id res chain seq x y z
N MET A 1 18.66 0.31 -11.75
CA MET A 1 19.86 0.39 -12.61
C MET A 1 20.12 1.86 -12.89
N PHE A 2 21.11 2.44 -12.22
CA PHE A 2 21.59 3.79 -12.51
C PHE A 2 23.11 3.66 -12.67
N ASP A 3 23.54 3.27 -13.87
CA ASP A 3 24.95 3.28 -14.28
C ASP A 3 25.36 4.73 -14.58
N ILE A 4 25.32 5.58 -13.56
CA ILE A 4 25.84 6.95 -13.64
C ILE A 4 27.28 6.90 -13.16
N GLY A 5 28.20 6.93 -14.11
CA GLY A 5 29.62 7.15 -13.85
C GLY A 5 29.95 8.63 -13.68
N ILE A 6 31.19 8.91 -13.31
CA ILE A 6 31.72 10.28 -13.19
C ILE A 6 31.63 10.99 -14.56
N GLY A 7 31.85 10.27 -15.67
CA GLY A 7 31.77 10.83 -17.02
C GLY A 7 30.37 11.29 -17.39
N GLU A 8 29.35 10.47 -17.12
CA GLU A 8 27.95 10.80 -17.33
C GLU A 8 27.51 11.97 -16.47
N LEU A 9 27.95 12.04 -15.21
CA LEU A 9 27.63 13.18 -14.33
C LEU A 9 28.18 14.50 -14.87
N VAL A 10 29.42 14.50 -15.38
CA VAL A 10 30.02 15.68 -16.01
C VAL A 10 29.27 16.05 -17.28
N ALA A 11 28.90 15.08 -18.12
CA ALA A 11 28.11 15.32 -19.33
C ALA A 11 26.75 15.97 -18.99
N LEU A 12 26.05 15.45 -17.97
CA LEU A 12 24.80 16.03 -17.48
C LEU A 12 24.98 17.44 -16.92
N ALA A 13 26.07 17.70 -16.19
CA ALA A 13 26.39 19.04 -15.70
C ALA A 13 26.59 20.02 -16.87
N VAL A 14 27.36 19.64 -17.90
CA VAL A 14 27.58 20.47 -19.09
C VAL A 14 26.27 20.74 -19.83
N ILE A 15 25.44 19.72 -20.02
CA ILE A 15 24.11 19.88 -20.65
C ILE A 15 23.23 20.82 -19.83
N GLY A 16 23.18 20.64 -18.51
CA GLY A 16 22.44 21.52 -17.60
C GLY A 16 22.91 22.96 -17.66
N LEU A 17 24.23 23.18 -17.71
CA LEU A 17 24.86 24.49 -17.86
C LEU A 17 24.53 25.14 -19.21
N LEU A 18 24.43 24.37 -20.29
CA LEU A 18 24.05 24.89 -21.61
C LEU A 18 22.57 25.28 -21.68
N ILE A 19 21.68 24.48 -21.10
CA ILE A 19 20.23 24.72 -21.14
C ILE A 19 19.82 25.87 -20.22
N PHE A 20 20.26 25.82 -18.96
CA PHE A 20 19.86 26.80 -17.95
C PHE A 20 20.84 27.97 -17.83
N GLY A 21 22.12 27.76 -18.15
CA GLY A 21 23.19 28.73 -17.89
C GLY A 21 23.87 28.51 -16.53
N PRO A 22 25.17 28.82 -16.40
CA PRO A 22 25.95 28.65 -15.16
C PRO A 22 25.42 29.44 -13.98
N GLU A 23 24.81 30.60 -14.23
CA GLU A 23 24.27 31.46 -13.17
C GLU A 23 22.89 31.02 -12.67
N ARG A 24 22.11 30.31 -13.50
CA ARG A 24 20.70 29.98 -13.19
C ARG A 24 20.55 28.57 -12.62
N LEU A 25 21.41 27.63 -13.02
CA LEU A 25 21.43 26.26 -12.52
C LEU A 25 21.50 26.19 -10.97
N PRO A 26 22.44 26.86 -10.27
CA PRO A 26 22.51 26.80 -8.81
C PRO A 26 21.25 27.36 -8.14
N LYS A 27 20.64 28.40 -8.72
CA LYS A 27 19.38 28.97 -8.22
C LYS A 27 18.21 27.99 -8.40
N ALA A 28 18.08 27.39 -9.58
CA ALA A 28 17.05 26.40 -9.88
C ALA A 28 17.18 25.14 -8.99
N ALA A 29 18.41 24.68 -8.75
CA ALA A 29 18.67 23.56 -7.84
C ALA A 29 18.30 23.90 -6.39
N ALA A 30 18.59 25.14 -5.94
CA ALA A 30 18.20 25.60 -4.61
C ALA A 30 16.67 25.66 -4.46
N ASP A 31 15.96 26.17 -5.47
CA ASP A 31 14.50 26.23 -5.47
C ASP A 31 13.87 24.83 -5.47
N ALA A 32 14.37 23.93 -6.32
CA ALA A 32 13.95 22.52 -6.33
C ALA A 32 14.22 21.84 -4.97
N GLY A 33 15.39 22.08 -4.37
CA GLY A 33 15.73 21.56 -3.05
C GLY A 33 14.77 22.03 -1.96
N ARG A 34 14.37 23.32 -2.00
CA ARG A 34 13.37 23.88 -1.09
C ARG A 34 11.99 23.25 -1.28
N TRP A 35 11.57 23.01 -2.51
CA TRP A 35 10.30 22.31 -2.78
C TRP A 35 10.32 20.86 -2.31
N VAL A 36 11.39 20.12 -2.58
CA VAL A 36 11.55 18.74 -2.09
C VAL A 36 11.51 18.70 -0.56
N ARG A 37 12.14 19.67 0.10
CA ARG A 37 12.10 19.81 1.56
C ARG A 37 10.68 20.01 2.07
N GLN A 38 9.92 20.93 1.47
CA GLN A 38 8.53 21.21 1.83
C GLN A 38 7.63 19.99 1.63
N ILE A 39 7.76 19.30 0.49
CA ILE A 39 7.02 18.07 0.21
C ILE A 39 7.35 16.99 1.25
N ARG A 40 8.63 16.85 1.61
CA ARG A 40 9.05 15.88 2.64
C ARG A 40 8.45 16.22 4.00
N GLU A 41 8.46 17.48 4.41
CA GLU A 41 7.88 17.93 5.67
C GLU A 41 6.36 17.70 5.70
N MET A 42 5.66 18.04 4.63
CA MET A 42 4.23 17.75 4.47
C MET A 42 3.93 16.25 4.55
N ALA A 43 4.70 15.40 3.87
CA ALA A 43 4.52 13.96 3.90
C ALA A 43 4.76 13.37 5.30
N LEU A 44 5.74 13.89 6.04
CA LEU A 44 6.00 13.49 7.42
C LEU A 44 4.86 13.92 8.35
N SER A 45 4.34 15.14 8.21
CA SER A 45 3.20 15.62 8.99
C SER A 45 1.94 14.82 8.71
N ALA A 46 1.60 14.58 7.43
CA ALA A 46 0.45 13.76 7.06
C ALA A 46 0.58 12.33 7.59
N ARG A 47 1.79 11.72 7.49
CA ARG A 47 2.05 10.41 8.09
C ARG A 47 1.84 10.42 9.61
N LYS A 48 2.29 11.48 10.30
CA LYS A 48 2.11 11.64 11.75
C LYS A 48 0.62 11.75 12.11
N GLU A 49 -0.15 12.56 11.40
CA GLU A 49 -1.59 12.71 11.63
C GLU A 49 -2.36 11.40 11.42
N ILE A 50 -2.02 10.61 10.39
CA ILE A 50 -2.64 9.31 10.14
C ILE A 50 -2.28 8.30 11.24
N VAL A 51 -1.01 8.24 11.66
CA VAL A 51 -0.57 7.34 12.75
C VAL A 51 -1.23 7.73 14.07
N ASP A 52 -1.28 9.01 14.40
CA ASP A 52 -1.85 9.52 15.65
C ASP A 52 -3.39 9.37 15.68
N SER A 53 -4.08 9.38 14.53
CA SER A 53 -5.56 9.31 14.46
C SER A 53 -6.14 7.93 14.12
N ALA A 54 -5.47 7.12 13.30
CA ALA A 54 -6.00 5.85 12.80
C ALA A 54 -5.45 4.61 13.53
N GLY A 55 -4.41 4.74 14.37
CA GLY A 55 -3.77 3.61 15.08
C GLY A 55 -3.14 2.55 14.15
N VAL A 56 -3.26 2.73 12.83
CA VAL A 56 -2.64 1.91 11.79
C VAL A 56 -1.23 2.43 11.58
N ASP A 57 -0.23 1.62 11.92
CA ASP A 57 1.15 1.95 11.60
C ASP A 57 1.33 1.86 10.07
N LEU A 58 1.43 3.02 9.43
CA LEU A 58 1.67 3.11 8.00
C LEU A 58 2.99 2.44 7.60
N ALA A 59 3.97 2.34 8.52
CA ALA A 59 5.18 1.54 8.26
C ALA A 59 4.84 0.07 8.01
N ASP A 60 3.97 -0.53 8.83
CA ASP A 60 3.55 -1.92 8.67
C ASP A 60 2.75 -2.14 7.40
N SER A 61 1.94 -1.15 7.00
CA SER A 61 1.21 -1.20 5.72
C SER A 61 2.16 -1.18 4.51
N VAL A 62 3.16 -0.29 4.52
CA VAL A 62 4.17 -0.21 3.44
C VAL A 62 5.05 -1.45 3.42
N ASN A 63 5.45 -1.98 4.59
CA ASN A 63 6.24 -3.20 4.71
C ASN A 63 5.45 -4.43 4.26
N SER A 64 4.15 -4.51 4.57
CA SER A 64 3.27 -5.58 4.10
C SER A 64 3.10 -5.54 2.58
N VAL A 65 2.88 -4.36 1.99
CA VAL A 65 2.78 -4.19 0.53
C VAL A 65 4.09 -4.57 -0.15
N LYS A 66 5.24 -4.16 0.39
CA LYS A 66 6.55 -4.54 -0.12
C LYS A 66 6.77 -6.06 -0.06
N SER A 67 6.41 -6.68 1.07
CA SER A 67 6.52 -8.13 1.27
C SER A 67 5.61 -8.91 0.31
N LEU A 68 4.38 -8.43 0.06
CA LEU A 68 3.46 -9.00 -0.93
C LEU A 68 3.98 -8.84 -2.37
N SER A 69 4.62 -7.71 -2.67
CA SER A 69 5.19 -7.49 -4.00
C SER A 69 6.43 -8.34 -4.25
N GLU A 70 7.19 -8.67 -3.21
CA GLU A 70 8.33 -9.58 -3.26
C GLU A 70 7.86 -11.06 -3.31
N LEU A 71 6.76 -11.38 -2.64
CA LEU A 71 6.12 -12.70 -2.68
C LEU A 71 5.21 -12.84 -3.90
N HIS A 72 5.82 -12.93 -5.09
CA HIS A 72 5.19 -13.33 -6.36
C HIS A 72 3.70 -12.95 -6.52
N PRO A 73 3.38 -11.73 -7.00
CA PRO A 73 1.99 -11.30 -7.22
C PRO A 73 1.24 -12.24 -8.17
N LYS A 74 1.99 -12.94 -9.03
CA LYS A 74 1.47 -13.95 -9.95
C LYS A 74 0.84 -15.15 -9.24
N ARG A 75 1.30 -15.52 -8.03
CA ARG A 75 0.70 -16.60 -7.23
C ARG A 75 -0.61 -16.18 -6.57
N LEU A 76 -0.73 -14.91 -6.17
CA LEU A 76 -1.98 -14.36 -5.63
C LEU A 76 -3.04 -14.22 -6.73
N VAL A 77 -2.64 -13.72 -7.91
CA VAL A 77 -3.53 -13.64 -9.08
C VAL A 77 -3.88 -15.02 -9.60
N SER A 78 -2.92 -15.96 -9.65
CA SER A 78 -3.21 -17.34 -10.02
C SER A 78 -4.14 -18.03 -9.01
N GLY A 79 -3.99 -17.82 -7.70
CA GLY A 79 -4.93 -18.38 -6.72
C GLY A 79 -6.36 -17.83 -6.87
N LEU A 80 -6.51 -16.53 -7.13
CA LEU A 80 -7.84 -15.92 -7.34
C LEU A 80 -8.47 -16.33 -8.68
N LEU A 81 -7.66 -16.56 -9.72
CA LEU A 81 -8.10 -17.07 -11.03
C LEU A 81 -8.38 -18.58 -11.00
N ASP A 82 -7.62 -19.37 -10.23
CA ASP A 82 -7.80 -20.81 -10.05
C ASP A 82 -9.07 -21.13 -9.24
N ASP A 83 -9.40 -20.32 -8.22
CA ASP A 83 -10.71 -20.36 -7.54
C ASP A 83 -11.88 -19.87 -8.44
N SER A 84 -11.59 -19.11 -9.50
CA SER A 84 -12.60 -18.61 -10.46
C SER A 84 -12.86 -19.54 -11.64
N ASP A 85 -12.07 -20.61 -11.80
CA ASP A 85 -12.20 -21.61 -12.86
C ASP A 85 -12.27 -23.05 -12.28
N ALA A 86 -13.06 -23.24 -11.20
CA ALA A 86 -13.48 -24.56 -10.77
C ALA A 86 -14.82 -24.94 -11.45
N PRO A 87 -14.83 -25.75 -12.54
CA PRO A 87 -16.05 -26.40 -12.96
C PRO A 87 -16.42 -27.42 -11.89
N ALA A 88 -17.63 -27.26 -11.34
CA ALA A 88 -18.27 -28.22 -10.47
C ALA A 88 -18.09 -29.65 -11.02
N SER A 89 -17.49 -30.53 -10.22
CA SER A 89 -17.62 -31.98 -10.42
C SER A 89 -18.29 -32.59 -9.18
N PRO A 90 -19.47 -33.22 -9.34
CA PRO A 90 -20.25 -33.76 -8.23
C PRO A 90 -19.87 -35.21 -7.90
N GLY A 91 -19.78 -35.50 -6.60
CA GLY A 91 -19.75 -36.86 -6.04
C GLY A 91 -18.33 -37.41 -5.81
N ALA A 92 -18.06 -38.20 -4.78
CA ALA A 92 -18.85 -38.74 -3.68
C ALA A 92 -17.85 -39.27 -2.64
N THR A 93 -18.15 -39.13 -1.35
CA THR A 93 -18.00 -40.19 -0.34
C THR A 93 -18.59 -39.72 0.98
N ASP A 94 -19.71 -40.35 1.32
CA ASP A 94 -20.38 -40.41 2.62
C ASP A 94 -19.50 -41.11 3.67
N SER A 95 -19.53 -40.66 4.93
CA SER A 95 -19.66 -41.52 6.14
C SER A 95 -19.46 -40.76 7.45
N GLY A 96 -20.58 -40.56 8.16
CA GLY A 96 -20.76 -40.89 9.59
C GLY A 96 -19.96 -40.17 10.68
N GLY A 97 -20.66 -39.43 11.55
CA GLY A 97 -20.15 -39.03 12.86
C GLY A 97 -21.12 -38.15 13.66
N ASP A 98 -21.97 -38.79 14.44
CA ASP A 98 -22.94 -38.25 15.41
C ASP A 98 -22.40 -37.16 16.36
N GLY A 99 -23.31 -36.26 16.77
CA GLY A 99 -23.09 -35.30 17.85
C GLY A 99 -24.27 -34.35 18.06
N ALA A 100 -25.34 -34.86 18.66
CA ALA A 100 -26.55 -34.13 19.03
C ALA A 100 -26.34 -33.07 20.13
N GLN A 101 -27.04 -31.93 20.00
CA GLN A 101 -27.77 -31.18 21.05
C GLN A 101 -28.25 -29.85 20.44
N THR A 102 -29.53 -29.65 20.07
CA THR A 102 -30.65 -29.24 20.95
C THR A 102 -30.22 -28.30 22.09
N ASP A 103 -30.51 -27.00 21.98
CA ASP A 103 -31.56 -26.40 22.82
C ASP A 103 -31.95 -25.01 22.32
N ALA A 104 -33.22 -24.71 22.50
CA ALA A 104 -33.84 -23.48 22.09
C ALA A 104 -33.48 -22.31 23.01
N THR A 105 -33.74 -21.10 22.50
CA THR A 105 -34.36 -19.95 23.19
C THR A 105 -33.52 -18.67 23.18
N LYS A 106 -34.18 -17.62 22.67
CA LYS A 106 -34.09 -16.19 23.05
C LYS A 106 -33.34 -15.22 22.12
N LYS A 107 -34.07 -14.78 21.09
CA LYS A 107 -34.08 -13.39 20.60
C LYS A 107 -34.70 -12.49 21.71
N PRO A 108 -34.22 -11.25 21.95
CA PRO A 108 -34.70 -10.06 21.22
C PRO A 108 -33.52 -9.18 20.75
N ALA A 109 -33.43 -8.80 19.48
CA ALA A 109 -33.89 -7.50 18.97
C ALA A 109 -33.48 -6.31 19.89
N GLN A 110 -32.22 -5.85 19.76
CA GLN A 110 -31.84 -4.54 20.24
C GLN A 110 -32.39 -3.50 19.26
N THR A 111 -33.36 -2.71 19.74
CA THR A 111 -33.95 -1.59 19.03
C THR A 111 -33.03 -0.38 19.21
N PHE A 112 -32.58 0.20 18.12
CA PHE A 112 -31.81 1.44 18.09
C PHE A 112 -32.73 2.60 18.50
N ASP A 113 -32.35 3.38 19.51
CA ASP A 113 -33.10 4.51 20.06
C ASP A 113 -32.42 5.82 19.63
N PRO A 114 -32.95 6.57 18.65
CA PRO A 114 -32.35 7.79 18.12
C PRO A 114 -32.98 9.03 18.76
N ASP A 115 -33.00 9.11 20.09
CA ASP A 115 -33.43 10.30 20.83
C ASP A 115 -32.34 10.74 21.81
N LEU A 116 -31.26 11.28 21.24
CA LEU A 116 -30.34 12.18 21.91
C LEU A 116 -30.15 13.39 21.01
N SER A 117 -31.05 14.36 21.22
CA SER A 117 -30.92 15.76 20.77
C SER A 117 -30.06 16.54 21.76
#